data_AF-A0A7S2UDP3-F1
#
_entry.id   AF-A0A7S2UDP3-F1
#
_cell.length_a   1.000
_cell.length_b   1.000
_cell.length_c   1.000
_cell.angle_alpha   90.00
_cell.angle_beta   90.00
_cell.angle_gamma   90.00
#
_symmetry.space_group_name_H-M   'P 1'
#
loop_
_entity.id
_entity.type
_entity.pdbx_description
1 polymer ?
#
loop_
_entity_poly.entity_id
_entity_poly.type
_entity_poly.pdbx_seq_one_letter_code
_entity_poly.pdbx_strand_id
1 'polypeptide(L)'
;NKRKASLYCHTQQAKCILLQCGEMSREYYRIKDKDRETFLNASARRNMSSGELKPLQSLLSDVVKRLEALEAKSGITPAGAPAQVSASAAVVIEEEEESPAVVAYDEHVLKAVVPFSAACKEIGLEEVGSLVEEAWAGIRSIVVVASKSQKPKDPNAAIQPLLKKTQQAVTQVNQKRLDRKFDYHQKATVEMLIAISWIVVAPPGPTPFSHVKETVGSSDFYSNKVRKEYKGKDAAHIAFCDTLKALILDLAPYVKEYHLSGLSWNARGAPFDASAAAATTAAPAPKKLAAPVAAAAAAGGGAGLFSELVGKRTEAGDSAATGLRKVSKDQQTWRKEFKGDGAAPIVVSKAPKAVPVAV
;
A
#
# COMPACT_ATOMS: atom_id res chain seq x y z
N ASN A 1 39.03 3.88 -8.02
CA ASN A 1 38.29 5.02 -8.60
C ASN A 1 36.79 4.80 -8.81
N LYS A 2 36.32 3.73 -9.49
CA LYS A 2 34.87 3.55 -9.77
C LYS A 2 33.95 3.51 -8.53
N ARG A 3 34.37 2.87 -7.42
CA ARG A 3 33.59 2.84 -6.17
C ARG A 3 33.45 4.20 -5.48
N LYS A 4 34.49 5.06 -5.54
CA LYS A 4 34.46 6.42 -4.98
C LYS A 4 33.54 7.34 -5.80
N ALA A 5 33.52 7.17 -7.13
CA ALA A 5 32.59 7.89 -8.02
C ALA A 5 31.13 7.48 -7.80
N SER A 6 30.85 6.19 -7.58
CA SER A 6 29.50 5.71 -7.24
C SER A 6 29.01 6.26 -5.90
N LEU A 7 29.87 6.27 -4.88
CA LEU A 7 29.53 6.82 -3.57
C LEU A 7 29.28 8.33 -3.63
N TYR A 8 30.06 9.06 -4.45
CA TYR A 8 29.89 10.49 -4.70
C TYR A 8 28.60 10.81 -5.47
N CYS A 9 28.22 9.98 -6.43
CA CYS A 9 26.96 10.12 -7.16
C CYS A 9 25.74 9.90 -6.25
N HIS A 10 25.79 8.88 -5.38
CA HIS A 10 24.70 8.59 -4.44
C HIS A 10 24.56 9.68 -3.36
N THR A 11 25.67 10.24 -2.87
CA THR A 11 25.62 11.35 -1.90
C THR A 11 25.12 12.65 -2.51
N GLN A 12 25.41 12.92 -3.79
CA GLN A 12 24.84 14.09 -4.47
C GLN A 12 23.36 13.90 -4.83
N GLN A 13 22.93 12.69 -5.15
CA GLN A 13 21.51 12.39 -5.36
C GLN A 13 20.71 12.53 -4.05
N ALA A 14 21.26 12.06 -2.92
CA ALA A 14 20.66 12.26 -1.60
C ALA A 14 20.59 13.74 -1.20
N LYS A 15 21.63 14.55 -1.51
CA LYS A 15 21.58 16.00 -1.28
C LYS A 15 20.57 16.71 -2.18
N CYS A 16 20.44 16.34 -3.45
CA CYS A 16 19.40 16.89 -4.32
C CYS A 16 17.99 16.57 -3.79
N ILE A 17 17.75 15.33 -3.32
CA ILE A 17 16.45 14.95 -2.74
C ILE A 17 16.16 15.73 -1.46
N LEU A 18 17.15 15.92 -0.59
CA LEU A 18 17.00 16.72 0.65
C LEU A 18 16.81 18.21 0.36
N LEU A 19 17.48 18.76 -0.65
CA LEU A 19 17.29 20.15 -1.09
C LEU A 19 15.91 20.35 -1.71
N GLN A 20 15.46 19.40 -2.53
CA GLN A 20 14.12 19.44 -3.13
C GLN A 20 13.03 19.27 -2.08
N CYS A 21 13.24 18.40 -1.07
CA CYS A 21 12.36 18.32 0.10
C CYS A 21 12.38 19.62 0.93
N GLY A 22 13.53 20.28 1.03
CA GLY A 22 13.67 21.56 1.73
C GLY A 22 13.03 22.75 1.00
N GLU A 23 13.07 22.76 -0.33
CA GLU A 23 12.37 23.76 -1.17
C GLU A 23 10.86 23.51 -1.18
N MET A 24 10.43 22.25 -1.25
CA MET A 24 9.03 21.84 -1.05
C MET A 24 8.50 22.26 0.32
N SER A 25 9.31 22.13 1.37
CA SER A 25 8.93 22.58 2.72
C SER A 25 8.83 24.10 2.81
N ARG A 26 9.73 24.85 2.16
CA ARG A 26 9.65 26.33 2.10
C ARG A 26 8.47 26.83 1.26
N GLU A 27 8.17 26.19 0.14
CA GLU A 27 6.97 26.47 -0.66
C GLU A 27 5.70 26.08 0.12
N TYR A 28 5.71 24.97 0.86
CA TYR A 28 4.63 24.57 1.76
C TYR A 28 4.33 25.64 2.83
N TYR A 29 5.35 26.24 3.47
CA TYR A 29 5.13 27.33 4.43
C TYR A 29 4.63 28.63 3.76
N ARG A 30 5.11 28.94 2.54
CA ARG A 30 4.65 30.09 1.75
C ARG A 30 3.20 29.94 1.27
N ILE A 31 2.82 28.72 0.87
CA ILE A 31 1.43 28.36 0.53
C ILE A 31 0.56 28.43 1.79
N LYS A 32 1.04 27.96 2.95
CA LYS A 32 0.32 28.04 4.23
C LYS A 32 -0.05 29.48 4.63
N ASP A 33 0.83 30.45 4.37
CA ASP A 33 0.55 31.87 4.65
C ASP A 33 -0.48 32.46 3.66
N LYS A 34 -0.35 32.15 2.36
CA LYS A 34 -1.35 32.55 1.35
C LYS A 34 -2.72 31.89 1.57
N ASP A 35 -2.74 30.63 1.98
CA ASP A 35 -3.96 29.88 2.28
C ASP A 35 -4.61 30.39 3.56
N ARG A 36 -3.84 30.86 4.54
CA ARG A 36 -4.36 31.49 5.76
C ARG A 36 -5.02 32.84 5.45
N GLU A 37 -4.42 33.68 4.62
CA GLU A 37 -5.03 34.95 4.19
C GLU A 37 -6.27 34.74 3.31
N THR A 38 -6.24 33.79 2.37
CA THR A 38 -7.40 33.46 1.54
C THR A 38 -8.52 32.81 2.34
N PHE A 39 -8.21 31.99 3.35
CA PHE A 39 -9.22 31.40 4.23
C PHE A 39 -9.87 32.44 5.15
N LEU A 40 -9.12 33.41 5.66
CA LEU A 40 -9.68 34.54 6.42
C LEU A 40 -10.58 35.41 5.52
N ASN A 41 -10.17 35.69 4.29
CA ASN A 41 -10.98 36.43 3.31
C ASN A 41 -12.21 35.64 2.82
N ALA A 42 -12.12 34.31 2.70
CA ALA A 42 -13.22 33.44 2.29
C ALA A 42 -14.20 33.14 3.45
N SER A 43 -13.72 33.15 4.69
CA SER A 43 -14.56 33.08 5.89
C SER A 43 -15.38 34.36 6.05
N ALA A 44 -14.79 35.53 5.78
CA ALA A 44 -15.51 36.80 5.75
C ALA A 44 -16.59 36.87 4.65
N ARG A 45 -16.40 36.19 3.51
CA ARG A 45 -17.41 36.09 2.42
C ARG A 45 -18.51 35.08 2.67
N ARG A 46 -18.32 34.10 3.57
CA ARG A 46 -19.28 33.02 3.84
C ARG A 46 -20.40 33.37 4.82
N ASN A 47 -20.37 34.56 5.41
CA ASN A 47 -21.46 35.08 6.26
C ASN A 47 -22.56 35.83 5.46
N MET A 48 -22.86 35.40 4.23
CA MET A 48 -24.01 35.89 3.46
C MET A 48 -25.19 34.91 3.51
N SER A 49 -26.40 35.49 3.54
CA SER A 49 -27.57 35.02 4.26
C SER A 49 -28.31 33.77 3.73
N SER A 50 -29.05 33.14 4.65
CA SER A 50 -30.09 32.10 4.49
C SER A 50 -31.19 32.35 3.42
N GLY A 51 -31.10 33.43 2.63
CA GLY A 51 -32.05 33.81 1.59
C GLY A 51 -31.95 33.03 0.27
N GLU A 52 -30.78 32.50 -0.08
CA GLU A 52 -30.54 31.86 -1.40
C GLU A 52 -31.00 30.39 -1.48
N LEU A 53 -31.31 29.74 -0.35
CA LEU A 53 -31.76 28.33 -0.33
C LEU A 53 -33.24 28.14 -0.66
N LYS A 54 -34.06 29.18 -0.47
CA LYS A 54 -35.50 29.14 -0.75
C LYS A 54 -35.86 28.95 -2.22
N PRO A 55 -35.25 29.67 -3.19
CA PRO A 55 -35.57 29.47 -4.61
C PRO A 55 -35.12 28.09 -5.13
N LEU A 56 -34.09 27.49 -4.54
CA LEU A 56 -33.63 26.14 -4.90
C LEU A 56 -34.60 25.06 -4.42
N GLN A 57 -35.18 25.23 -3.23
CA GLN A 57 -36.21 24.33 -2.70
C GLN A 57 -37.51 24.41 -3.51
N SER A 58 -37.93 25.59 -3.96
CA SER A 58 -39.12 25.72 -4.81
C SER A 58 -38.93 25.06 -6.17
N LEU A 59 -37.74 25.19 -6.77
CA LEU A 59 -37.44 24.61 -8.08
C LEU A 59 -37.44 23.07 -8.04
N LEU A 60 -36.89 22.48 -6.97
CA LEU A 60 -36.96 21.03 -6.74
C LEU A 60 -38.42 20.54 -6.58
N SER A 61 -39.26 21.29 -5.86
CA SER A 61 -40.67 20.92 -5.67
C SER A 61 -41.49 20.97 -6.97
N ASP A 62 -41.18 21.89 -7.88
CA ASP A 62 -41.85 21.98 -9.18
C ASP A 62 -41.41 20.89 -10.15
N VAL A 63 -40.14 20.45 -10.08
CA VAL A 63 -39.65 19.33 -10.89
C VAL A 63 -40.34 18.02 -10.47
N VAL A 64 -40.54 17.79 -9.17
CA VAL A 64 -41.26 16.61 -8.67
C VAL A 64 -42.71 16.59 -9.17
N LYS A 65 -43.42 17.72 -9.09
CA LYS A 65 -44.81 17.81 -9.61
C LYS A 65 -44.90 17.57 -11.11
N ARG A 66 -43.90 17.99 -11.88
CA ARG A 66 -43.85 17.74 -13.34
C ARG A 66 -43.58 16.28 -13.66
N LEU A 67 -42.78 15.58 -12.84
CA LEU A 67 -42.56 14.14 -12.98
C LEU A 67 -43.85 13.36 -12.66
N GLU A 68 -44.55 13.69 -11.57
CA GLU A 68 -45.83 13.06 -11.23
C GLU A 68 -46.89 13.27 -12.33
N ALA A 69 -46.95 14.47 -12.91
CA ALA A 69 -47.87 14.77 -14.02
C ALA A 69 -47.50 14.03 -15.32
N LEU A 70 -46.21 13.77 -15.55
CA LEU A 70 -45.74 12.98 -16.69
C LEU A 70 -46.00 11.47 -16.48
N GLU A 71 -45.87 10.97 -15.26
CA GLU A 71 -46.21 9.59 -14.90
C GLU A 71 -47.70 9.32 -15.07
N ALA A 72 -48.57 10.24 -14.61
CA ALA A 72 -50.01 10.16 -14.80
C ALA A 72 -50.44 10.18 -16.29
N LYS A 73 -49.60 10.77 -17.17
CA LYS A 73 -49.89 10.90 -18.60
C LYS A 73 -49.26 9.79 -19.45
N SER A 74 -48.28 9.07 -18.91
CA SER A 74 -47.52 8.03 -19.63
C SER A 74 -48.06 6.61 -19.41
N GLY A 75 -49.02 6.40 -18.51
CA GLY A 75 -49.83 5.18 -18.45
C GLY A 75 -49.04 3.86 -18.26
N ILE A 76 -47.86 3.91 -17.64
CA ILE A 76 -47.03 2.71 -17.42
C ILE A 76 -47.56 1.96 -16.18
N THR A 77 -48.37 0.94 -16.41
CA THR A 77 -48.68 -0.11 -15.42
C THR A 77 -47.67 -1.25 -15.59
N PRO A 78 -47.13 -1.86 -14.51
CA PRO A 78 -46.22 -2.99 -14.66
C PRO A 78 -46.98 -4.32 -14.56
N ALA A 79 -47.10 -5.08 -15.65
CA ALA A 79 -47.29 -6.54 -15.59
C ALA A 79 -47.21 -7.21 -16.98
N GLY A 80 -46.35 -8.24 -17.10
CA GLY A 80 -46.56 -9.40 -17.99
C GLY A 80 -45.94 -9.35 -19.39
N ALA A 81 -44.84 -10.08 -19.59
CA ALA A 81 -44.17 -10.35 -20.88
C ALA A 81 -44.91 -11.42 -21.74
N PRO A 82 -44.42 -11.87 -22.92
CA PRO A 82 -43.44 -11.29 -23.87
C PRO A 82 -43.96 -11.28 -25.34
N ALA A 83 -43.48 -10.36 -26.18
CA ALA A 83 -43.45 -10.56 -27.63
C ALA A 83 -42.34 -9.72 -28.28
N GLN A 84 -41.59 -10.37 -29.15
CA GLN A 84 -40.33 -9.92 -29.72
C GLN A 84 -40.48 -8.82 -30.77
N VAL A 85 -39.54 -7.86 -30.76
CA VAL A 85 -39.01 -7.23 -31.97
C VAL A 85 -37.52 -6.92 -31.77
N SER A 86 -36.74 -7.32 -32.77
CA SER A 86 -35.29 -7.26 -32.87
C SER A 86 -34.70 -5.85 -32.82
N ALA A 87 -33.38 -5.83 -32.59
CA ALA A 87 -32.45 -4.70 -32.56
C ALA A 87 -32.36 -3.98 -31.22
N SER A 88 -31.63 -4.60 -30.27
CA SER A 88 -30.86 -3.83 -29.29
C SER A 88 -29.46 -4.40 -29.22
N ALA A 89 -28.50 -3.50 -29.36
CA ALA A 89 -27.08 -3.75 -29.20
C ALA A 89 -26.85 -4.55 -27.92
N ALA A 90 -25.98 -5.56 -28.03
CA ALA A 90 -25.48 -6.28 -26.88
C ALA A 90 -24.91 -5.28 -25.88
N VAL A 91 -25.67 -4.97 -24.84
CA VAL A 91 -25.10 -4.54 -23.58
C VAL A 91 -24.41 -5.78 -23.05
N VAL A 92 -23.14 -5.90 -23.42
CA VAL A 92 -22.18 -6.69 -22.67
C VAL A 92 -22.26 -6.09 -21.27
N ILE A 93 -22.93 -6.79 -20.37
CA ILE A 93 -22.69 -6.65 -18.96
C ILE A 93 -21.26 -7.18 -18.81
N GLU A 94 -20.28 -6.28 -18.96
CA GLU A 94 -18.93 -6.54 -18.50
C GLU A 94 -19.08 -6.73 -16.99
N GLU A 95 -19.08 -8.00 -16.56
CA GLU A 95 -18.58 -8.33 -15.24
C GLU A 95 -17.27 -7.58 -15.10
N GLU A 96 -17.29 -6.54 -14.27
CA GLU A 96 -16.17 -5.66 -14.03
C GLU A 96 -15.07 -6.51 -13.36
N GLU A 97 -14.28 -7.20 -14.18
CA GLU A 97 -13.15 -8.01 -13.76
C GLU A 97 -12.11 -7.03 -13.21
N GLU A 98 -12.21 -6.82 -11.90
CA GLU A 98 -11.37 -5.90 -11.15
C GLU A 98 -9.92 -6.31 -11.37
N SER A 99 -9.09 -5.36 -11.82
CA SER A 99 -7.70 -5.64 -12.23
C SER A 99 -6.96 -6.44 -11.14
N PRO A 100 -6.11 -7.43 -11.49
CA PRO A 100 -5.37 -8.23 -10.49
C PRO A 100 -4.57 -7.38 -9.48
N ALA A 101 -4.09 -6.20 -9.91
CA ALA A 101 -3.43 -5.24 -9.02
C ALA A 101 -4.39 -4.66 -7.96
N VAL A 102 -5.64 -4.37 -8.31
CA VAL A 102 -6.63 -3.85 -7.35
C VAL A 102 -7.02 -4.94 -6.35
N VAL A 103 -7.23 -6.18 -6.82
CA VAL A 103 -7.55 -7.32 -5.95
C VAL A 103 -6.42 -7.60 -4.96
N ALA A 104 -5.17 -7.65 -5.43
CA ALA A 104 -4.01 -7.84 -4.56
C ALA A 104 -3.83 -6.68 -3.55
N TYR A 105 -4.20 -5.45 -3.93
CA TYR A 105 -4.20 -4.32 -3.01
C TYR A 105 -5.28 -4.46 -1.92
N ASP A 106 -6.47 -4.96 -2.27
CA ASP A 106 -7.53 -5.20 -1.30
C ASP A 106 -7.19 -6.31 -0.32
N GLU A 107 -6.54 -7.37 -0.79
CA GLU A 107 -5.97 -8.41 0.08
C GLU A 107 -4.95 -7.81 1.06
N HIS A 108 -4.07 -6.93 0.59
CA HIS A 108 -3.11 -6.21 1.44
C HIS A 108 -3.82 -5.36 2.51
N VAL A 109 -4.87 -4.61 2.13
CA VAL A 109 -5.66 -3.79 3.07
C VAL A 109 -6.28 -4.67 4.17
N LEU A 110 -6.92 -5.78 3.79
CA LEU A 110 -7.56 -6.70 4.74
C LEU A 110 -6.53 -7.40 5.65
N LYS A 111 -5.39 -7.78 5.09
CA LYS A 111 -4.36 -8.55 5.78
C LYS A 111 -3.50 -7.70 6.73
N ALA A 112 -3.26 -6.43 6.40
CA ALA A 112 -2.24 -5.63 7.09
C ALA A 112 -2.74 -4.29 7.63
N VAL A 113 -3.66 -3.61 6.93
CA VAL A 113 -4.18 -2.30 7.37
C VAL A 113 -5.25 -2.48 8.45
N VAL A 114 -6.20 -3.41 8.24
CA VAL A 114 -7.27 -3.68 9.22
C VAL A 114 -6.71 -4.15 10.57
N PRO A 115 -5.73 -5.08 10.65
CA PRO A 115 -5.14 -5.45 11.93
C PRO A 115 -4.36 -4.32 12.61
N PHE A 116 -3.73 -3.44 11.83
CA PHE A 116 -3.04 -2.27 12.38
C PHE A 116 -4.04 -1.27 13.00
N SER A 117 -5.16 -1.00 12.32
CA SER A 117 -6.23 -0.16 12.85
C SER A 117 -6.85 -0.73 14.13
N ALA A 118 -7.06 -2.05 14.17
CA ALA A 118 -7.48 -2.75 15.37
C ALA A 118 -6.44 -2.58 16.51
N ALA A 119 -5.14 -2.76 16.22
CA ALA A 119 -4.08 -2.56 17.22
C ALA A 119 -4.01 -1.10 17.72
N CYS A 120 -4.25 -0.12 16.85
CA CYS A 120 -4.39 1.29 17.24
C CYS A 120 -5.56 1.49 18.21
N LYS A 121 -6.71 0.87 17.96
CA LYS A 121 -7.88 0.96 18.83
C LYS A 121 -7.62 0.41 20.22
N GLU A 122 -6.95 -0.74 20.33
CA GLU A 122 -6.64 -1.38 21.62
C GLU A 122 -5.79 -0.48 22.54
N ILE A 123 -4.90 0.34 21.98
CA ILE A 123 -4.05 1.26 22.75
C ILE A 123 -4.63 2.67 22.88
N GLY A 124 -5.86 2.91 22.39
CA GLY A 124 -6.52 4.23 22.44
C GLY A 124 -6.07 5.23 21.36
N LEU A 125 -5.54 4.75 20.24
CA LEU A 125 -5.15 5.53 19.05
C LEU A 125 -6.10 5.32 17.86
N GLU A 126 -7.39 5.08 18.11
CA GLU A 126 -8.39 4.77 17.08
C GLU A 126 -8.48 5.82 15.96
N GLU A 127 -8.33 7.11 16.28
CA GLU A 127 -8.33 8.18 15.30
C GLU A 127 -7.13 8.10 14.35
N VAL A 128 -5.97 7.68 14.86
CA VAL A 128 -4.77 7.48 14.04
C VAL A 128 -4.98 6.29 13.11
N GLY A 129 -5.53 5.18 13.63
CA GLY A 129 -5.89 4.01 12.82
C GLY A 129 -6.84 4.37 11.67
N SER A 130 -7.89 5.13 11.98
CA SER A 130 -8.90 5.56 11.00
C SER A 130 -8.30 6.45 9.91
N LEU A 131 -7.43 7.40 10.26
CA LEU A 131 -6.75 8.24 9.27
C LEU A 131 -5.78 7.44 8.39
N VAL A 132 -5.15 6.39 8.93
CA VAL A 132 -4.32 5.49 8.12
C VAL A 132 -5.18 4.69 7.15
N GLU A 133 -6.35 4.19 7.57
CA GLU A 133 -7.30 3.54 6.66
C GLU A 133 -7.76 4.49 5.54
N GLU A 134 -8.09 5.74 5.85
CA GLU A 134 -8.45 6.76 4.86
C GLU A 134 -7.31 7.03 3.87
N ALA A 135 -6.06 7.08 4.36
CA ALA A 135 -4.90 7.27 3.50
C ALA A 135 -4.74 6.11 2.51
N TRP A 136 -4.89 4.86 2.97
CA TRP A 136 -4.86 3.66 2.11
C TRP A 136 -6.05 3.59 1.15
N ALA A 137 -7.25 3.98 1.58
CA ALA A 137 -8.41 4.06 0.71
C ALA A 137 -8.21 5.08 -0.43
N GLY A 138 -7.57 6.21 -0.13
CA GLY A 138 -7.18 7.18 -1.16
C GLY A 138 -6.18 6.60 -2.16
N ILE A 139 -5.21 5.81 -1.71
CA ILE A 139 -4.28 5.10 -2.62
C ILE A 139 -5.02 4.06 -3.47
N ARG A 140 -5.94 3.27 -2.89
CA ARG A 140 -6.78 2.34 -3.65
C ARG A 140 -7.48 3.05 -4.80
N SER A 141 -8.07 4.22 -4.54
CA SER A 141 -8.79 4.99 -5.57
C SER A 141 -7.86 5.36 -6.74
N ILE A 142 -6.61 5.71 -6.46
CA ILE A 142 -5.60 6.04 -7.48
C ILE A 142 -5.23 4.79 -8.28
N VAL A 143 -5.04 3.64 -7.62
CA VAL A 143 -4.74 2.37 -8.29
C VAL A 143 -5.88 1.94 -9.21
N VAL A 144 -7.14 2.07 -8.77
CA VAL A 144 -8.33 1.79 -9.58
C VAL A 144 -8.44 2.72 -10.79
N VAL A 145 -8.19 4.02 -10.60
CA VAL A 145 -8.21 4.97 -11.73
C VAL A 145 -7.09 4.64 -12.72
N ALA A 146 -5.90 4.31 -12.24
CA ALA A 146 -4.76 3.97 -13.09
C ALA A 146 -4.99 2.65 -13.87
N SER A 147 -5.64 1.65 -13.27
CA SER A 147 -5.96 0.39 -13.95
C SER A 147 -7.02 0.52 -15.05
N LYS A 148 -7.80 1.61 -15.03
CA LYS A 148 -8.82 1.93 -16.05
C LYS A 148 -8.38 2.98 -17.07
N SER A 149 -7.28 3.69 -16.79
CA SER A 149 -6.85 4.84 -17.58
C SER A 149 -5.53 4.60 -18.32
N GLN A 150 -5.39 5.22 -19.49
CA GLN A 150 -4.11 5.33 -20.17
C GLN A 150 -3.15 6.23 -19.40
N LYS A 151 -1.86 5.92 -19.50
CA LYS A 151 -0.79 6.70 -18.87
C LYS A 151 -0.80 8.14 -19.40
N PRO A 152 -1.03 9.16 -18.55
CA PRO A 152 -0.94 10.56 -18.96
C PRO A 152 0.48 10.92 -19.39
N LYS A 153 0.61 12.01 -20.16
CA LYS A 153 1.93 12.57 -20.53
C LYS A 153 2.79 12.85 -19.30
N ASP A 154 2.17 13.44 -18.26
CA ASP A 154 2.78 13.73 -16.98
C ASP A 154 1.99 13.06 -15.83
N PRO A 155 2.25 11.77 -15.53
CA PRO A 155 1.47 11.00 -14.56
C PRO A 155 1.44 11.63 -13.17
N ASN A 156 2.57 12.17 -12.71
CA ASN A 156 2.69 12.75 -11.37
C ASN A 156 1.88 14.04 -11.20
N ALA A 157 1.71 14.83 -12.27
CA ALA A 157 0.87 16.02 -12.27
C ALA A 157 -0.62 15.64 -12.34
N ALA A 158 -0.93 14.65 -13.19
CA ALA A 158 -2.26 14.11 -13.38
C ALA A 158 -2.88 13.55 -12.09
N ILE A 159 -2.11 12.88 -11.24
CA ILE A 159 -2.62 12.28 -9.99
C ILE A 159 -2.65 13.24 -8.79
N GLN A 160 -2.11 14.46 -8.89
CA GLN A 160 -2.13 15.44 -7.77
C GLN A 160 -3.52 15.74 -7.22
N PRO A 161 -4.58 15.93 -8.05
CA PRO A 161 -5.91 16.20 -7.54
C PRO A 161 -6.48 15.02 -6.72
N LEU A 162 -6.16 13.78 -7.12
CA LEU A 162 -6.59 12.55 -6.43
C LEU A 162 -5.86 12.38 -5.10
N LEU A 163 -4.59 12.77 -5.06
CA LEU A 163 -3.73 12.71 -3.87
C LEU A 163 -4.19 13.60 -2.73
N LYS A 164 -5.00 14.63 -2.98
CA LYS A 164 -5.40 15.60 -1.94
C LYS A 164 -6.04 14.94 -0.72
N LYS A 165 -6.93 13.95 -0.93
CA LYS A 165 -7.58 13.22 0.18
C LYS A 165 -6.56 12.45 1.01
N THR A 166 -5.66 11.70 0.35
CA THR A 166 -4.57 10.98 1.02
C THR A 166 -3.62 11.93 1.75
N GLN A 167 -3.23 13.04 1.14
CA GLN A 167 -2.35 14.04 1.75
C GLN A 167 -2.99 14.70 2.97
N GLN A 168 -4.30 14.96 2.93
CA GLN A 168 -5.04 15.49 4.07
C GLN A 168 -5.05 14.49 5.23
N ALA A 169 -5.31 13.21 4.99
CA ALA A 169 -5.28 12.18 6.04
C ALA A 169 -3.88 12.07 6.68
N VAL A 170 -2.83 12.01 5.85
CA VAL A 170 -1.42 12.01 6.33
C VAL A 170 -1.10 13.26 7.15
N THR A 171 -1.55 14.43 6.69
CA THR A 171 -1.35 15.70 7.39
C THR A 171 -2.06 15.71 8.74
N GLN A 172 -3.26 15.15 8.82
CA GLN A 172 -4.00 15.04 10.08
C GLN A 172 -3.26 14.14 11.07
N VAL A 173 -2.72 12.99 10.65
CA VAL A 173 -1.89 12.14 11.52
C VAL A 173 -0.68 12.90 12.06
N ASN A 174 -0.01 13.69 11.21
CA ASN A 174 1.13 14.52 11.59
C ASN A 174 0.77 15.62 12.61
N GLN A 175 -0.45 16.16 12.52
CA GLN A 175 -0.90 17.29 13.34
C GLN A 175 -1.62 16.86 14.63
N LYS A 176 -2.00 15.59 14.77
CA LYS A 176 -2.64 15.09 15.98
C LYS A 176 -1.75 15.34 17.18
N ARG A 177 -2.33 15.95 18.22
CA ARG A 177 -1.66 16.18 19.50
C ARG A 177 -2.04 15.03 20.43
N LEU A 178 -1.21 13.99 20.42
CA LEU A 178 -1.39 12.85 21.30
C LEU A 178 -0.79 13.13 22.68
N ASP A 179 -1.15 12.31 23.66
CA ASP A 179 -0.47 12.32 24.95
C ASP A 179 1.03 12.04 24.78
N ARG A 180 1.85 12.63 25.66
CA ARG A 180 3.31 12.47 25.63
C ARG A 180 3.78 11.00 25.65
N LYS A 181 2.98 10.09 26.25
CA LYS A 181 3.25 8.64 26.26
C LYS A 181 3.19 7.99 24.87
N PHE A 182 2.53 8.64 23.91
CA PHE A 182 2.40 8.19 22.52
C PHE A 182 3.34 8.91 21.53
N ASP A 183 4.24 9.78 22.00
CA ASP A 183 5.19 10.51 21.14
C ASP A 183 5.97 9.59 20.19
N TYR A 184 6.42 8.43 20.69
CA TYR A 184 7.15 7.46 19.87
C TYR A 184 6.23 6.66 18.93
N HIS A 185 4.96 6.45 19.30
CA HIS A 185 3.96 5.82 18.45
C HIS A 185 3.62 6.70 17.26
N GLN A 186 3.41 7.99 17.52
CA GLN A 186 3.17 8.97 16.47
C GLN A 186 4.35 9.04 15.51
N LYS A 187 5.57 9.22 16.02
CA LYS A 187 6.78 9.28 15.18
C LYS A 187 6.95 8.01 14.34
N ALA A 188 6.74 6.83 14.93
CA ALA A 188 6.79 5.57 14.18
C ALA A 188 5.77 5.52 13.04
N THR A 189 4.54 5.97 13.30
CA THR A 189 3.45 6.01 12.31
C THR A 189 3.75 7.02 11.21
N VAL A 190 4.24 8.22 11.55
CA VAL A 190 4.58 9.27 10.59
C VAL A 190 5.70 8.84 9.65
N GLU A 191 6.76 8.25 10.19
CA GLU A 191 7.86 7.70 9.37
C GLU A 191 7.39 6.58 8.44
N MET A 192 6.43 5.76 8.90
CA MET A 192 5.80 4.72 8.10
C MET A 192 4.98 5.31 6.95
N LEU A 193 4.23 6.38 7.19
CA LEU A 193 3.36 7.01 6.19
C LEU A 193 4.13 7.53 4.96
N ILE A 194 5.44 7.75 5.06
CA ILE A 194 6.29 8.11 3.92
C ILE A 194 6.21 7.04 2.81
N ALA A 195 5.95 5.77 3.17
CA ALA A 195 5.84 4.67 2.23
C ALA A 195 4.77 4.90 1.17
N ILE A 196 3.64 5.55 1.54
CA ILE A 196 2.53 5.89 0.66
C ILE A 196 2.98 6.64 -0.60
N SER A 197 4.06 7.41 -0.50
CA SER A 197 4.59 8.20 -1.62
C SER A 197 5.12 7.35 -2.78
N TRP A 198 5.16 6.02 -2.65
CA TRP A 198 5.57 5.11 -3.73
C TRP A 198 4.80 5.33 -5.05
N ILE A 199 3.55 5.80 -4.98
CA ILE A 199 2.71 6.05 -6.17
C ILE A 199 3.22 7.18 -7.09
N VAL A 200 4.01 8.12 -6.56
CA VAL A 200 4.62 9.22 -7.33
C VAL A 200 6.10 8.95 -7.64
N VAL A 201 6.64 7.82 -7.16
CA VAL A 201 8.02 7.42 -7.40
C VAL A 201 8.12 6.77 -8.78
N ALA A 202 8.99 7.32 -9.63
CA ALA A 202 9.23 6.84 -10.98
C ALA A 202 10.71 7.06 -11.39
N PRO A 203 11.19 6.37 -12.43
CA PRO A 203 12.51 6.63 -13.01
C PRO A 203 12.67 8.11 -13.39
N PRO A 204 13.87 8.72 -13.22
CA PRO A 204 15.18 8.13 -12.92
C PRO A 204 15.49 7.94 -11.41
N GLY A 205 14.50 8.11 -10.53
CA GLY A 205 14.66 7.93 -9.08
C GLY A 205 14.79 6.46 -8.63
N PRO A 206 14.78 6.21 -7.31
CA PRO A 206 14.71 4.84 -6.79
C PRO A 206 13.44 4.13 -7.29
N THR A 207 13.43 2.80 -7.32
CA THR A 207 12.21 2.06 -7.63
C THR A 207 11.20 2.21 -6.48
N PRO A 208 9.88 2.20 -6.76
CA PRO A 208 8.85 2.24 -5.71
C PRO A 208 9.05 1.17 -4.63
N PHE A 209 9.47 -0.03 -5.02
CA PHE A 209 9.82 -1.11 -4.09
C PHE A 209 10.96 -0.73 -3.12
N SER A 210 12.04 -0.12 -3.62
CA SER A 210 13.16 0.32 -2.78
C SER A 210 12.70 1.42 -1.82
N HIS A 211 11.92 2.38 -2.33
CA HIS A 211 11.34 3.46 -1.52
C HIS A 211 10.54 2.92 -0.34
N VAL A 212 9.60 2.00 -0.59
CA VAL A 212 8.80 1.38 0.48
C VAL A 212 9.68 0.66 1.49
N LYS A 213 10.68 -0.10 1.03
CA LYS A 213 11.56 -0.87 1.91
C LYS A 213 12.42 0.01 2.82
N GLU A 214 12.87 1.16 2.35
CA GLU A 214 13.70 2.09 3.12
C GLU A 214 12.96 2.69 4.32
N THR A 215 11.64 2.90 4.21
CA THR A 215 10.80 3.45 5.30
C THR A 215 10.66 2.53 6.51
N VAL A 216 10.84 1.22 6.34
CA VAL A 216 10.78 0.26 7.46
C VAL A 216 11.82 0.60 8.52
N GLY A 217 13.03 0.99 8.09
CA GLY A 217 14.13 1.30 9.01
C GLY A 217 13.87 2.52 9.89
N SER A 218 13.29 3.59 9.32
CA SER A 218 12.98 4.81 10.07
C SER A 218 11.81 4.59 11.03
N SER A 219 10.78 3.87 10.61
CA SER A 219 9.65 3.51 11.49
C SER A 219 10.08 2.56 12.63
N ASP A 220 10.94 1.57 12.34
CA ASP A 220 11.43 0.62 13.35
C ASP A 220 12.30 1.30 14.41
N PHE A 221 13.01 2.38 14.07
CA PHE A 221 13.82 3.13 15.04
C PHE A 221 12.95 3.64 16.21
N TYR A 222 11.79 4.21 15.91
CA TYR A 222 10.85 4.68 16.93
C TYR A 222 10.06 3.53 17.56
N SER A 223 9.65 2.54 16.76
CA SER A 223 8.96 1.34 17.26
C SER A 223 9.81 0.57 18.28
N ASN A 224 11.13 0.52 18.11
CA ASN A 224 12.02 -0.13 19.08
C ASN A 224 12.09 0.62 20.42
N LYS A 225 11.87 1.94 20.43
CA LYS A 225 11.75 2.72 21.68
C LYS A 225 10.46 2.38 22.41
N VAL A 226 9.35 2.27 21.68
CA VAL A 226 8.07 1.77 22.21
C VAL A 226 8.25 0.36 22.77
N ARG A 227 8.81 -0.57 21.99
CA ARG A 227 9.07 -1.94 22.44
C ARG A 227 9.90 -1.95 23.72
N LYS A 228 10.95 -1.13 23.83
CA LYS A 228 11.77 -1.04 25.05
C LYS A 228 10.98 -0.51 26.25
N GLU A 229 10.10 0.46 26.05
CA GLU A 229 9.33 1.10 27.11
C GLU A 229 8.20 0.21 27.66
N TYR A 230 7.53 -0.54 26.78
CA TYR A 230 6.33 -1.33 27.10
C TYR A 230 6.60 -2.84 27.24
N LYS A 231 7.83 -3.32 26.98
CA LYS A 231 8.19 -4.73 27.17
C LYS A 231 7.92 -5.18 28.61
N GLY A 232 7.10 -6.21 28.76
CA GLY A 232 6.71 -6.77 30.05
C GLY A 232 5.70 -5.92 30.84
N LYS A 233 5.19 -4.82 30.27
CA LYS A 233 4.15 -3.98 30.86
C LYS A 233 2.81 -4.18 30.15
N ASP A 234 2.83 -4.01 28.84
CA ASP A 234 1.63 -4.12 28.02
C ASP A 234 2.00 -4.66 26.62
N ALA A 235 1.41 -5.79 26.28
CA ALA A 235 1.64 -6.45 25.00
C ALA A 235 0.91 -5.75 23.83
N ALA A 236 -0.13 -4.96 24.09
CA ALA A 236 -0.88 -4.25 23.05
C ALA A 236 0.00 -3.24 22.31
N HIS A 237 0.87 -2.54 23.03
CA HIS A 237 1.87 -1.62 22.43
C HIS A 237 2.91 -2.36 21.57
N ILE A 238 3.25 -3.61 21.92
CA ILE A 238 4.15 -4.43 21.11
C ILE A 238 3.43 -4.88 19.83
N ALA A 239 2.17 -5.30 19.95
CA ALA A 239 1.32 -5.67 18.82
C ALA A 239 1.13 -4.49 17.85
N PHE A 240 0.97 -3.25 18.34
CA PHE A 240 0.98 -2.05 17.51
C PHE A 240 2.26 -1.92 16.68
N CYS A 241 3.43 -2.08 17.30
CA CYS A 241 4.70 -1.99 16.56
C CYS A 241 4.88 -3.10 15.52
N ASP A 242 4.39 -4.30 15.81
CA ASP A 242 4.52 -5.46 14.94
C ASP A 242 3.54 -5.39 13.76
N THR A 243 2.31 -4.94 14.00
CA THR A 243 1.32 -4.68 12.95
C THR A 243 1.73 -3.50 12.06
N LEU A 244 2.28 -2.43 12.62
CA LEU A 244 2.83 -1.28 11.87
C LEU A 244 3.94 -1.73 10.90
N LYS A 245 4.83 -2.62 11.36
CA LYS A 245 5.88 -3.18 10.53
C LYS A 245 5.34 -4.13 9.47
N ALA A 246 4.40 -5.00 9.82
CA ALA A 246 3.75 -5.93 8.91
C ALA A 246 3.07 -5.20 7.74
N LEU A 247 2.44 -4.05 8.02
CA LEU A 247 1.82 -3.17 7.04
C LEU A 247 2.78 -2.80 5.90
N ILE A 248 4.00 -2.36 6.19
CA ILE A 248 4.96 -2.00 5.13
C ILE A 248 5.60 -3.22 4.47
N LEU A 249 5.89 -4.27 5.25
CA LEU A 249 6.49 -5.49 4.71
C LEU A 249 5.56 -6.23 3.75
N ASP A 250 4.26 -6.11 3.93
CA ASP A 250 3.24 -6.68 3.04
C ASP A 250 2.99 -5.79 1.80
N LEU A 251 3.11 -4.47 1.93
CA LEU A 251 3.02 -3.54 0.80
C LEU A 251 4.19 -3.70 -0.19
N ALA A 252 5.40 -3.97 0.30
CA ALA A 252 6.59 -4.08 -0.54
C ALA A 252 6.49 -5.15 -1.67
N PRO A 253 6.13 -6.43 -1.41
CA PRO A 253 5.97 -7.42 -2.48
C PRO A 253 4.88 -7.04 -3.47
N TYR A 254 3.75 -6.49 -3.02
CA TYR A 254 2.70 -5.96 -3.90
C TYR A 254 3.25 -4.92 -4.89
N VAL A 255 3.97 -3.92 -4.39
CA VAL A 255 4.56 -2.86 -5.23
C VAL A 255 5.59 -3.44 -6.21
N LYS A 256 6.35 -4.46 -5.79
CA LYS A 256 7.33 -5.12 -6.66
C LYS A 256 6.68 -5.89 -7.82
N GLU A 257 5.56 -6.55 -7.55
CA GLU A 257 4.86 -7.39 -8.52
C GLU A 257 4.07 -6.56 -9.53
N TYR A 258 3.34 -5.56 -9.07
CA TYR A 258 2.41 -4.80 -9.92
C TYR A 258 2.93 -3.42 -10.36
N HIS A 259 3.92 -2.85 -9.67
CA HIS A 259 4.34 -1.45 -9.82
C HIS A 259 5.87 -1.24 -9.83
N LEU A 260 6.60 -2.19 -10.41
CA LEU A 260 8.06 -2.26 -10.35
C LEU A 260 8.78 -0.96 -10.80
N SER A 261 8.27 -0.28 -11.82
CA SER A 261 8.87 0.94 -12.41
C SER A 261 7.99 2.18 -12.22
N GLY A 262 7.10 2.16 -11.23
CA GLY A 262 6.12 3.21 -10.98
C GLY A 262 4.69 2.66 -11.01
N LEU A 263 3.73 3.53 -10.72
CA LEU A 263 2.30 3.22 -10.84
C LEU A 263 2.01 2.65 -12.24
N SER A 264 1.33 1.50 -12.28
CA SER A 264 1.01 0.80 -13.53
C SER A 264 -0.28 1.35 -14.11
N TRP A 265 -0.29 1.57 -15.42
CA TRP A 265 -1.40 2.17 -16.15
C TRP A 265 -1.87 1.20 -17.24
N ASN A 266 -3.15 1.26 -17.57
CA ASN A 266 -3.72 0.41 -18.60
C ASN A 266 -3.56 1.04 -19.99
N ALA A 267 -2.72 0.45 -20.83
CA ALA A 267 -2.47 0.93 -22.20
C ALA A 267 -3.72 0.91 -23.10
N ARG A 268 -4.72 0.08 -22.78
CA ARG A 268 -6.01 0.01 -23.49
C ARG A 268 -7.14 0.75 -22.75
N GLY A 269 -6.82 1.47 -21.68
CA GLY A 269 -7.80 2.18 -20.87
C GLY A 269 -8.42 3.38 -21.58
N ALA A 270 -9.34 4.05 -20.87
CA ALA A 270 -9.85 5.35 -21.29
C ALA A 270 -8.76 6.44 -21.16
N PRO A 271 -8.82 7.53 -21.93
CA PRO A 271 -7.95 8.68 -21.69
C PRO A 271 -8.18 9.20 -20.25
N PHE A 272 -7.09 9.48 -19.54
CA PHE A 272 -7.18 9.98 -18.18
C PHE A 272 -7.82 11.38 -18.14
N ASP A 273 -8.93 11.50 -17.42
CA ASP A 273 -9.55 12.78 -17.07
C ASP A 273 -9.46 12.99 -15.56
N ALA A 274 -8.65 13.98 -15.16
CA ALA A 274 -8.44 14.34 -13.76
C ALA A 274 -9.73 14.80 -13.06
N SER A 275 -10.64 15.45 -13.80
CA SER A 275 -11.90 15.98 -13.28
C SER A 275 -12.88 14.85 -12.98
N ALA A 276 -13.04 13.94 -13.94
CA ALA A 276 -13.89 12.74 -13.78
C ALA A 276 -13.36 11.81 -12.68
N ALA A 277 -12.03 11.62 -12.61
CA ALA A 277 -11.40 10.78 -11.60
C ALA A 277 -11.52 11.36 -10.18
N ALA A 278 -11.41 12.69 -10.02
CA ALA A 278 -11.57 13.34 -8.73
C ALA A 278 -13.02 13.25 -8.22
N ALA A 279 -14.00 13.33 -9.13
CA ALA A 279 -15.42 13.20 -8.82
C ALA A 279 -15.85 11.77 -8.41
N THR A 280 -15.12 10.73 -8.84
CA THR A 280 -15.40 9.31 -8.53
C THR A 280 -14.67 8.77 -7.28
N THR A 281 -14.06 9.63 -6.46
CA THR A 281 -13.30 9.24 -5.25
C THR A 281 -14.17 8.70 -4.10
N ALA A 282 -15.41 8.27 -4.35
CA ALA A 282 -16.18 7.42 -3.46
C ALA A 282 -15.82 5.96 -3.78
N ALA A 283 -14.79 5.42 -3.12
CA ALA A 283 -14.42 4.02 -3.30
C ALA A 283 -15.56 3.11 -2.78
N PRO A 284 -15.98 2.08 -3.53
CA PRO A 284 -16.76 0.99 -2.95
C PRO A 284 -15.90 0.31 -1.88
N ALA A 285 -16.51 -0.03 -0.74
CA ALA A 285 -15.85 -0.75 0.33
C ALA A 285 -15.26 -2.08 -0.20
N PRO A 286 -14.09 -2.52 0.29
CA PRO A 286 -13.55 -3.83 -0.08
C PRO A 286 -14.61 -4.90 0.18
N LYS A 287 -14.93 -5.69 -0.86
CA LYS A 287 -15.90 -6.78 -0.73
C LYS A 287 -15.36 -7.79 0.28
N LYS A 288 -16.17 -8.17 1.28
CA LYS A 288 -15.86 -9.28 2.20
C LYS A 288 -15.66 -10.55 1.36
N LEU A 289 -14.42 -11.01 1.25
CA LEU A 289 -14.14 -12.37 0.81
C LEU A 289 -14.81 -13.34 1.79
N ALA A 290 -15.57 -14.30 1.26
CA ALA A 290 -16.16 -15.36 2.06
C ALA A 290 -15.04 -16.13 2.78
N ALA A 291 -15.21 -16.30 4.09
CA ALA A 291 -14.23 -16.98 4.93
C ALA A 291 -14.02 -18.43 4.42
N PRO A 292 -12.77 -18.88 4.21
CA PRO A 292 -12.51 -20.31 4.10
C PRO A 292 -12.77 -20.95 5.46
N VAL A 293 -13.54 -22.04 5.43
CA VAL A 293 -13.87 -22.86 6.60
C VAL A 293 -12.58 -23.26 7.32
N ALA A 294 -12.60 -23.11 8.64
CA ALA A 294 -11.51 -23.44 9.55
C ALA A 294 -10.98 -24.87 9.31
N ALA A 295 -9.69 -24.97 8.96
CA ALA A 295 -8.90 -26.16 9.17
C ALA A 295 -7.97 -25.94 10.37
N ALA A 296 -8.06 -26.87 11.31
CA ALA A 296 -7.44 -26.82 12.62
C ALA A 296 -5.92 -26.66 12.61
N ALA A 297 -5.43 -26.05 13.69
CA ALA A 297 -4.03 -25.81 14.00
C ALA A 297 -3.18 -27.09 14.03
N ALA A 298 -1.97 -27.01 13.47
CA ALA A 298 -0.83 -27.82 13.89
C ALA A 298 0.47 -27.00 13.79
N ALA A 299 1.19 -26.96 14.90
CA ALA A 299 2.44 -26.24 15.09
C ALA A 299 3.62 -26.86 14.31
N GLY A 300 4.62 -26.03 13.98
CA GLY A 300 6.01 -26.47 13.89
C GLY A 300 6.73 -26.32 12.53
N GLY A 301 7.57 -25.29 12.44
CA GLY A 301 8.95 -25.37 11.91
C GLY A 301 9.22 -25.90 10.49
N GLY A 302 9.54 -24.99 9.57
CA GLY A 302 10.77 -25.00 8.74
C GLY A 302 11.16 -26.19 7.85
N ALA A 303 10.40 -27.27 7.79
CA ALA A 303 10.74 -28.50 7.04
C ALA A 303 9.84 -28.76 5.80
N GLY A 304 8.71 -28.05 5.67
CA GLY A 304 7.71 -28.30 4.62
C GLY A 304 8.16 -27.92 3.21
N LEU A 305 8.93 -26.83 3.06
CA LEU A 305 9.28 -26.30 1.73
C LEU A 305 10.26 -27.20 0.96
N PHE A 306 11.10 -27.97 1.66
CA PHE A 306 12.04 -28.90 1.03
C PHE A 306 11.35 -30.19 0.59
N SER A 307 10.29 -30.60 1.30
CA SER A 307 9.49 -31.76 0.94
C SER A 307 8.61 -31.50 -0.29
N GLU A 308 8.10 -30.27 -0.42
CA GLU A 308 7.31 -29.84 -1.57
C GLU A 308 8.15 -29.71 -2.87
N LEU A 309 9.42 -29.34 -2.75
CA LEU A 309 10.35 -29.27 -3.89
C LEU A 309 10.85 -30.66 -4.35
N VAL A 310 10.91 -31.64 -3.45
CA VAL A 310 11.19 -33.05 -3.80
C VAL A 310 9.99 -33.72 -4.47
N GLY A 311 8.78 -33.24 -4.20
CA GLY A 311 7.54 -33.75 -4.80
C GLY A 311 7.27 -33.30 -6.24
N LYS A 312 7.88 -32.19 -6.70
CA LYS A 312 7.71 -31.70 -8.08
C LYS A 312 8.68 -32.43 -9.03
N ARG A 313 8.15 -33.38 -9.79
CA ARG A 313 8.83 -34.03 -10.92
C ARG A 313 8.54 -33.27 -12.21
N THR A 314 9.51 -33.20 -13.11
CA THR A 314 9.29 -32.74 -14.48
C THR A 314 8.60 -33.83 -15.30
N GLU A 315 8.03 -33.50 -16.47
CA GLU A 315 7.32 -34.46 -17.36
C GLU A 315 8.19 -35.65 -17.82
N ALA A 316 9.51 -35.58 -17.63
CA ALA A 316 10.46 -36.66 -17.90
C ALA A 316 10.75 -37.57 -16.67
N GLY A 317 10.10 -37.35 -15.52
CA GLY A 317 10.15 -38.25 -14.37
C GLY A 317 11.27 -38.01 -13.35
N ASP A 318 12.17 -37.05 -13.57
CA ASP A 318 13.24 -36.70 -12.62
C ASP A 318 12.82 -35.62 -11.61
N SER A 319 13.27 -35.75 -10.36
CA SER A 319 13.03 -34.77 -9.29
C SER A 319 13.89 -33.51 -9.49
N ALA A 320 13.32 -32.31 -9.29
CA ALA A 320 14.00 -31.01 -9.46
C ALA A 320 15.20 -30.73 -8.52
N ALA A 321 15.72 -31.73 -7.80
CA ALA A 321 16.84 -31.64 -6.87
C ALA A 321 18.07 -32.47 -7.29
N THR A 322 18.09 -33.08 -8.48
CA THR A 322 19.28 -33.77 -9.00
C THR A 322 20.27 -32.76 -9.58
N GLY A 323 21.20 -32.30 -8.74
CA GLY A 323 22.30 -31.44 -9.16
C GLY A 323 22.86 -30.50 -8.09
N LEU A 324 22.19 -30.34 -6.95
CA LEU A 324 22.70 -29.50 -5.86
C LEU A 324 23.77 -30.24 -5.05
N ARG A 325 25.03 -29.76 -5.14
CA ARG A 325 26.11 -30.24 -4.28
C ARG A 325 25.83 -29.88 -2.83
N LYS A 326 25.98 -30.85 -1.93
CA LYS A 326 25.82 -30.64 -0.49
C LYS A 326 26.99 -29.79 0.02
N VAL A 327 26.69 -28.58 0.44
CA VAL A 327 27.67 -27.65 1.04
C VAL A 327 28.16 -28.25 2.35
N SER A 328 29.38 -28.82 2.32
CA SER A 328 30.05 -29.42 3.48
C SER A 328 30.46 -28.34 4.50
N LYS A 329 30.75 -28.77 5.73
CA LYS A 329 30.93 -27.88 6.88
C LYS A 329 32.08 -26.87 6.70
N ASP A 330 33.09 -27.27 5.93
CA ASP A 330 34.24 -26.48 5.46
C ASP A 330 33.87 -25.32 4.52
N GLN A 331 32.71 -25.34 3.88
CA GLN A 331 32.24 -24.27 2.98
C GLN A 331 31.36 -23.23 3.70
N GLN A 332 31.15 -23.36 5.02
CA GLN A 332 30.31 -22.47 5.82
C GLN A 332 31.15 -21.43 6.58
N THR A 333 31.63 -20.42 5.84
CA THR A 333 32.51 -19.35 6.35
C THR A 333 31.86 -18.40 7.37
N TRP A 334 30.56 -18.56 7.64
CA TRP A 334 29.85 -17.79 8.67
C TRP A 334 29.94 -18.41 10.07
N ARG A 335 30.47 -19.64 10.19
CA ARG A 335 30.64 -20.31 11.50
C ARG A 335 31.73 -19.63 12.32
N LYS A 336 31.49 -19.54 13.63
CA LYS A 336 32.39 -18.85 14.59
C LYS A 336 33.81 -19.41 14.60
N GLU A 337 33.98 -20.69 14.24
CA GLU A 337 35.27 -21.39 14.14
C GLU A 337 36.19 -20.89 13.01
N PHE A 338 35.67 -20.11 12.04
CA PHE A 338 36.44 -19.48 10.96
C PHE A 338 36.53 -17.95 11.06
N LYS A 339 36.03 -17.36 12.16
CA LYS A 339 36.12 -15.91 12.42
C LYS A 339 37.15 -15.64 13.52
N GLY A 340 38.42 -15.64 13.15
CA GLY A 340 39.54 -15.21 14.01
C GLY A 340 40.83 -15.04 13.21
N ASP A 341 41.53 -13.92 13.40
CA ASP A 341 42.79 -13.56 12.73
C ASP A 341 43.97 -14.39 13.27
N GLY A 342 44.10 -15.64 12.81
CA GLY A 342 45.23 -16.52 13.09
C GLY A 342 45.38 -17.58 12.01
N ALA A 343 46.62 -17.97 11.69
CA ALA A 343 46.97 -18.85 10.58
C ALA A 343 46.13 -20.15 10.54
N ALA A 344 45.70 -20.52 9.33
CA ALA A 344 44.86 -21.69 9.09
C ALA A 344 45.53 -22.99 9.56
N PRO A 345 44.81 -23.89 10.26
CA PRO A 345 45.37 -25.17 10.70
C PRO A 345 45.55 -26.14 9.52
N ILE A 346 46.70 -26.81 9.48
CA ILE A 346 47.03 -27.85 8.50
C ILE A 346 46.14 -29.08 8.77
N VAL A 347 45.39 -29.50 7.76
CA VAL A 347 44.57 -30.72 7.83
C VAL A 347 45.42 -31.93 7.48
N VAL A 348 45.71 -32.78 8.47
CA VAL A 348 46.23 -34.13 8.24
C VAL A 348 45.06 -35.01 7.79
N SER A 349 45.10 -35.49 6.55
CA SER A 349 44.12 -36.42 6.00
C SER A 349 44.26 -37.79 6.66
N LYS A 350 43.16 -38.30 7.25
CA LYS A 350 43.09 -39.67 7.78
C LYS A 350 42.79 -40.63 6.62
N ALA A 351 43.64 -41.64 6.45
CA ALA A 351 43.57 -42.65 5.39
C ALA A 351 42.26 -43.49 5.43
N PRO A 352 41.78 -43.99 4.27
CA PRO A 352 40.53 -44.76 4.18
C PRO A 352 40.70 -46.17 4.76
N LYS A 353 39.74 -46.60 5.58
CA LYS A 353 39.66 -47.97 6.12
C LYS A 353 38.92 -48.87 5.11
N ALA A 354 39.52 -50.02 4.81
CA ALA A 354 39.08 -51.01 3.83
C ALA A 354 37.69 -51.61 4.11
N VAL A 355 37.01 -51.97 3.03
CA VAL A 355 35.72 -52.67 2.97
C VAL A 355 35.94 -54.17 3.18
N PRO A 356 35.16 -54.88 4.03
CA PRO A 356 35.04 -56.32 3.94
C PRO A 356 33.88 -56.70 3.03
N VAL A 357 34.18 -57.67 2.17
CA VAL A 357 33.35 -58.29 1.12
C VAL A 357 32.20 -59.09 1.73
N ALA A 358 31.08 -59.09 1.02
CA ALA A 358 29.83 -59.80 1.33
C ALA A 358 29.99 -61.33 1.30
N VAL A 359 29.18 -62.01 2.10
CA VAL A 359 28.77 -63.41 1.91
C VAL A 359 27.26 -63.41 1.68
#